data_AF-A0A0G0WTT2-F1
#
_entry.id   AF-A0A0G0WTT2-F1
#
_cell.length_a   1.000
_cell.length_b   1.000
_cell.length_c   1.000
_cell.angle_alpha   90.00
_cell.angle_beta   90.00
_cell.angle_gamma   90.00
#
_symmetry.space_group_name_H-M   'P 1'
#
loop_
_entity.id
_entity.type
_entity.pdbx_description
1 polymer ?
#
loop_
_entity_poly.entity_id
_entity_poly.type
_entity_poly.pdbx_seq_one_letter_code
_entity_poly.pdbx_strand_id
1 'polypeptide(L)'
;LISVYFYLKYFMADRSMRYAVLGSLFVVFAALTRQIGILIGISFISAILPESVRNVKKRSAGKNLIPVVITLSAVILTLAVTVLWPRFGSNRMFILTEQFTQRLTQMLLSVHYVPVFLSPLLLGLMSPQVKALIRSKFKLILITVLTGALFYYLYFFDIFPVGNVLYIEMLYTKSNFRSSFSLFDNTFFKVFLSVVLALALSKMLMNVKIKFDRKTIKSHIGKISAPDVFLISLNTLNILILLFSSDYYDRYLIPIFAIFSIIYVKNNVEKIKLTKLAIAATVLIMFISVTLQWEYYARYTIMWKQAQAVSRDTGLVSQVNFNDTYIHYTVSKTEGDYTGLVERRLSFEEKCFVQEYNVDSDSKILKNALKLEKFVGNKVLEKKKPYGAKKKNYVSRVSNNLDNLMYNEQYPSILYDLVGKDAYVGSWCIEN
;
A
#
# COMPACT_ATOMS: atom_id res chain seq x y z
N LEU A 1 -4.70 -9.56 -7.52
CA LEU A 1 -5.13 -8.89 -8.77
C LEU A 1 -5.21 -9.85 -9.97
N ILE A 2 -4.22 -10.71 -10.21
CA ILE A 2 -4.26 -11.68 -11.33
C ILE A 2 -5.47 -12.62 -11.24
N SER A 3 -5.76 -13.20 -10.05
CA SER A 3 -6.97 -14.01 -9.85
C SER A 3 -8.26 -13.22 -10.13
N VAL A 4 -8.33 -11.96 -9.66
CA VAL A 4 -9.45 -11.04 -9.94
C VAL A 4 -9.63 -10.82 -11.45
N TYR A 5 -8.54 -10.63 -12.21
CA TYR A 5 -8.58 -10.50 -13.66
C TYR A 5 -9.20 -11.74 -14.33
N PHE A 6 -8.77 -12.94 -13.96
CA PHE A 6 -9.31 -14.17 -14.53
C PHE A 6 -10.78 -14.37 -14.16
N TYR A 7 -11.19 -14.10 -12.92
CA TYR A 7 -12.60 -14.17 -12.56
C TYR A 7 -13.46 -13.11 -13.27
N LEU A 8 -12.96 -11.90 -13.49
CA LEU A 8 -13.64 -10.91 -14.33
C LEU A 8 -13.76 -11.38 -15.79
N LYS A 9 -12.70 -11.98 -16.35
CA LYS A 9 -12.75 -12.61 -17.68
C LYS A 9 -13.75 -13.77 -17.74
N TYR A 10 -13.86 -14.58 -16.69
CA TYR A 10 -14.89 -15.60 -16.59
C TYR A 10 -16.30 -15.00 -16.72
N PHE A 11 -16.59 -13.91 -16.02
CA PHE A 11 -17.89 -13.23 -16.14
C PHE A 11 -18.13 -12.58 -17.51
N MET A 12 -17.08 -12.14 -18.21
CA MET A 12 -17.16 -11.40 -19.48
C MET A 12 -17.07 -12.26 -20.75
N ALA A 13 -16.40 -13.42 -20.70
CA ALA A 13 -16.11 -14.28 -21.85
C ALA A 13 -16.87 -15.62 -21.74
N ASP A 14 -18.20 -15.53 -21.73
CA ASP A 14 -19.14 -16.66 -21.78
C ASP A 14 -18.88 -17.78 -20.76
N ARG A 15 -18.36 -17.44 -19.58
CA ARG A 15 -18.10 -18.40 -18.48
C ARG A 15 -17.16 -19.53 -18.86
N SER A 16 -16.14 -19.23 -19.66
CA SER A 16 -15.11 -20.22 -19.99
C SER A 16 -14.45 -20.78 -18.72
N MET A 17 -14.53 -22.11 -18.55
CA MET A 17 -13.97 -22.84 -17.41
C MET A 17 -12.47 -22.63 -17.23
N ARG A 18 -11.74 -22.36 -18.32
CA ARG A 18 -10.30 -22.03 -18.27
C ARG A 18 -10.03 -20.86 -17.33
N TYR A 19 -10.87 -19.84 -17.35
CA TYR A 19 -10.71 -18.67 -16.50
C TYR A 19 -11.08 -18.94 -15.04
N ALA A 20 -12.05 -19.82 -14.77
CA ALA A 20 -12.36 -20.25 -13.42
C ALA A 20 -11.20 -21.05 -12.81
N VAL A 21 -10.63 -21.99 -13.56
CA VAL A 21 -9.47 -22.80 -13.14
C VAL A 21 -8.25 -21.92 -12.87
N LEU A 22 -7.89 -21.05 -13.81
CA LEU A 22 -6.77 -20.12 -13.62
C LEU A 22 -7.02 -19.17 -12.45
N GLY A 23 -8.23 -18.62 -12.34
CA GLY A 23 -8.64 -17.79 -11.21
C GLY A 23 -8.40 -18.48 -9.87
N SER A 24 -8.87 -19.73 -9.73
CA SER A 24 -8.73 -20.53 -8.51
C SER A 24 -7.29 -20.95 -8.22
N LEU A 25 -6.49 -21.29 -9.23
CA LEU A 25 -5.05 -21.54 -9.06
C LEU A 25 -4.35 -20.31 -8.48
N PHE A 26 -4.65 -19.11 -9.01
CA PHE A 26 -4.11 -17.87 -8.47
C PHE A 26 -4.72 -17.47 -7.12
N VAL A 27 -5.88 -18.00 -6.72
CA VAL A 27 -6.36 -17.90 -5.32
C VAL A 27 -5.44 -18.69 -4.41
N VAL A 28 -5.09 -19.93 -4.76
CA VAL A 28 -4.15 -20.75 -3.97
C VAL A 28 -2.81 -20.04 -3.82
N PHE A 29 -2.21 -19.55 -4.92
CA PHE A 29 -0.96 -18.79 -4.82
C PHE A 29 -1.08 -17.53 -3.98
N ALA A 30 -2.16 -16.74 -4.17
CA ALA A 30 -2.38 -15.56 -3.34
C ALA A 30 -2.51 -15.94 -1.86
N ALA A 31 -3.23 -17.00 -1.55
CA ALA A 31 -3.50 -17.44 -0.20
C ALA A 31 -2.28 -18.08 0.49
N LEU A 32 -1.41 -18.76 -0.27
CA LEU A 32 -0.10 -19.25 0.18
C LEU A 32 0.85 -18.10 0.50
N THR A 33 0.87 -17.05 -0.32
CA THR A 33 1.66 -15.85 0.02
C THR A 33 1.08 -15.13 1.24
N ARG A 34 -0.24 -15.00 1.32
CA ARG A 34 -0.97 -14.38 2.43
C ARG A 34 -2.39 -14.93 2.51
N GLN A 35 -2.77 -15.43 3.69
CA GLN A 35 -4.07 -16.07 3.92
C GLN A 35 -5.30 -15.22 3.51
N ILE A 36 -5.19 -13.89 3.52
CA ILE A 36 -6.25 -12.97 3.03
C ILE A 36 -6.60 -13.18 1.54
N GLY A 37 -5.73 -13.86 0.77
CA GLY A 37 -6.00 -14.24 -0.61
C GLY A 37 -7.24 -15.13 -0.78
N ILE A 38 -7.64 -15.87 0.26
CA ILE A 38 -8.85 -16.71 0.28
C ILE A 38 -10.12 -15.91 -0.01
N LEU A 39 -10.16 -14.63 0.39
CA LEU A 39 -11.32 -13.76 0.17
C LEU A 39 -11.69 -13.63 -1.30
N ILE A 40 -10.71 -13.72 -2.21
CA ILE A 40 -10.94 -13.65 -3.65
C ILE A 40 -11.84 -14.82 -4.08
N GLY A 41 -11.54 -16.03 -3.60
CA GLY A 41 -12.35 -17.22 -3.87
C GLY A 41 -13.74 -17.13 -3.24
N ILE A 42 -13.83 -16.69 -1.98
CA ILE A 42 -15.12 -16.51 -1.27
C ILE A 42 -16.02 -15.53 -2.01
N SER A 43 -15.49 -14.39 -2.45
CA SER A 43 -16.25 -13.40 -3.21
C SER A 43 -16.69 -13.91 -4.58
N PHE A 44 -15.89 -14.75 -5.24
CA PHE A 44 -16.29 -15.36 -6.50
C PHE A 44 -17.46 -16.33 -6.29
N ILE A 45 -17.38 -17.16 -5.25
CA ILE A 45 -18.46 -18.08 -4.86
C ILE A 45 -19.73 -17.29 -4.52
N SER A 46 -19.63 -16.21 -3.74
CA SER A 46 -20.80 -15.40 -3.35
C SER A 46 -21.51 -14.75 -4.56
N ALA A 47 -20.78 -14.46 -5.63
CA ALA A 47 -21.34 -13.92 -6.86
C ALA A 47 -22.02 -14.98 -7.75
N ILE A 48 -21.47 -16.20 -7.82
CA ILE A 48 -21.95 -17.26 -8.73
C ILE A 48 -23.00 -18.17 -8.10
N LEU A 49 -22.90 -18.43 -6.80
CA LEU A 49 -23.77 -19.36 -6.10
C LEU A 49 -25.27 -18.98 -6.21
N PRO A 50 -25.69 -17.72 -5.97
CA PRO A 50 -27.10 -17.34 -6.08
C PRO A 50 -27.65 -17.52 -7.50
N GLU A 51 -26.84 -17.21 -8.52
CA GLU A 51 -27.23 -17.37 -9.92
C GLU A 51 -27.31 -18.85 -10.32
N SER A 52 -26.39 -19.66 -9.82
CA SER A 52 -26.36 -21.10 -10.05
C SER A 52 -27.58 -21.77 -9.44
N VAL A 53 -27.93 -21.41 -8.20
CA VAL A 53 -29.12 -21.91 -7.47
C VAL A 53 -30.42 -21.49 -8.15
N ARG A 54 -30.54 -20.24 -8.63
CA ARG A 54 -31.73 -19.77 -9.34
C ARG A 54 -31.94 -20.48 -10.68
N ASN A 55 -30.87 -20.89 -11.34
CA ASN A 55 -30.88 -21.61 -12.61
C ASN A 55 -30.99 -23.14 -12.46
N VAL A 56 -31.09 -23.69 -11.24
CA VAL A 56 -31.24 -25.14 -11.00
C VAL A 56 -32.49 -25.72 -11.68
N LYS A 57 -33.54 -24.91 -11.85
CA LYS A 57 -34.76 -25.30 -12.57
C LYS A 57 -34.57 -25.47 -14.09
N LYS A 58 -33.43 -25.05 -14.66
CA LYS A 58 -33.07 -25.25 -16.07
C LYS A 58 -31.98 -26.33 -16.15
N ARG A 59 -32.08 -27.26 -17.11
CA ARG A 59 -31.14 -28.40 -17.38
C ARG A 59 -29.63 -28.03 -17.45
N SER A 60 -29.25 -26.75 -17.41
CA SER A 60 -27.85 -26.26 -17.40
C SER A 60 -27.21 -26.11 -16.01
N ALA A 61 -27.95 -26.43 -14.93
CA ALA A 61 -27.53 -26.23 -13.53
C ALA A 61 -26.12 -26.78 -13.20
N GLY A 62 -25.80 -27.98 -13.68
CA GLY A 62 -24.53 -28.65 -13.40
C GLY A 62 -23.31 -27.89 -13.94
N LYS A 63 -23.44 -27.18 -15.07
CA LYS A 63 -22.32 -26.42 -15.66
C LYS A 63 -21.95 -25.17 -14.86
N ASN A 64 -22.90 -24.61 -14.11
CA ASN A 64 -22.67 -23.41 -13.29
C ASN A 64 -22.12 -23.74 -11.88
N LEU A 65 -22.30 -24.98 -11.40
CA LEU A 65 -21.82 -25.43 -10.09
C LEU A 65 -20.34 -25.86 -10.11
N ILE A 66 -19.82 -26.38 -11.22
CA ILE A 66 -18.42 -26.82 -11.34
C ILE A 66 -17.41 -25.71 -10.97
N PRO A 67 -17.53 -24.45 -11.45
CA PRO A 67 -16.66 -23.35 -11.02
C PRO A 67 -16.67 -23.11 -9.51
N VAL A 68 -17.83 -23.27 -8.86
CA VAL A 68 -17.97 -23.12 -7.41
C VAL A 68 -17.20 -24.23 -6.70
N VAL A 69 -17.36 -25.48 -7.15
CA VAL A 69 -16.65 -26.63 -6.58
C VAL A 69 -15.13 -26.43 -6.70
N ILE A 70 -14.62 -26.09 -7.89
CA ILE A 70 -13.18 -25.86 -8.10
C ILE A 70 -12.64 -24.77 -7.17
N THR A 71 -13.37 -23.65 -7.07
CA THR A 71 -12.95 -22.53 -6.22
C THR A 71 -13.03 -22.90 -4.74
N LEU A 72 -14.06 -23.63 -4.32
CA LEU A 72 -14.22 -24.10 -2.96
C LEU A 72 -13.12 -25.08 -2.58
N SER A 73 -12.76 -26.01 -3.46
CA SER A 73 -11.61 -26.91 -3.27
C SER A 73 -10.31 -26.15 -3.08
N ALA A 74 -10.06 -25.11 -3.88
CA ALA A 74 -8.88 -24.23 -3.72
C ALA A 74 -8.86 -23.51 -2.36
N VAL A 75 -10.02 -23.01 -1.90
CA VAL A 75 -10.17 -22.38 -0.58
C VAL A 75 -9.92 -23.38 0.54
N ILE A 76 -10.55 -24.55 0.50
CA ILE A 76 -10.39 -25.62 1.50
C ILE A 76 -8.95 -26.10 1.55
N LEU A 77 -8.32 -26.35 0.40
CA LEU A 77 -6.92 -26.76 0.32
C LEU A 77 -6.03 -25.72 1.00
N THR A 78 -6.25 -24.44 0.75
CA THR A 78 -5.41 -23.40 1.37
C THR A 78 -5.65 -23.32 2.88
N LEU A 79 -6.91 -23.42 3.33
CA LEU A 79 -7.22 -23.47 4.76
C LEU A 79 -6.54 -24.67 5.44
N ALA A 80 -6.54 -25.84 4.80
CA ALA A 80 -5.84 -27.02 5.29
C ALA A 80 -4.34 -26.76 5.42
N VAL A 81 -3.69 -26.16 4.40
CA VAL A 81 -2.27 -25.78 4.49
C VAL A 81 -2.03 -24.82 5.67
N THR A 82 -2.92 -23.85 5.89
CA THR A 82 -2.74 -22.88 6.99
C THR A 82 -2.95 -23.48 8.39
N VAL A 83 -3.75 -24.54 8.50
CA VAL A 83 -3.94 -25.28 9.76
C VAL A 83 -2.78 -26.22 10.02
N LEU A 84 -2.28 -26.87 8.96
CA LEU A 84 -1.15 -27.80 9.04
C LEU A 84 0.21 -27.07 9.18
N TRP A 85 0.28 -25.81 8.75
CA TRP A 85 1.47 -24.96 8.85
C TRP A 85 1.18 -23.77 9.76
N PRO A 86 1.25 -23.95 11.10
CA PRO A 86 0.90 -22.91 12.05
C PRO A 86 1.80 -21.68 11.89
N ARG A 87 1.22 -20.51 12.15
CA ARG A 87 1.94 -19.25 12.17
C ARG A 87 2.78 -19.14 13.45
N PHE A 88 3.90 -18.44 13.35
CA PHE A 88 4.66 -17.99 14.52
C PHE A 88 3.74 -17.17 15.45
N GLY A 89 3.59 -17.63 16.69
CA GLY A 89 3.02 -16.86 17.81
C GLY A 89 1.52 -17.06 18.10
N SER A 90 1.19 -16.92 19.38
CA SER A 90 -0.17 -16.97 19.96
C SER A 90 -0.95 -15.66 19.75
N ASN A 91 -0.90 -15.10 18.55
CA ASN A 91 -1.61 -13.85 18.27
C ASN A 91 -3.13 -14.10 18.22
N ARG A 92 -3.88 -13.30 18.99
CA ARG A 92 -5.36 -13.26 18.89
C ARG A 92 -5.75 -13.00 17.44
N MET A 93 -6.82 -13.61 16.94
CA MET A 93 -7.27 -13.41 15.55
C MET A 93 -8.00 -12.06 15.34
N PHE A 94 -8.68 -11.58 16.37
CA PHE A 94 -9.55 -10.40 16.33
C PHE A 94 -9.11 -9.31 17.31
N ILE A 95 -9.47 -8.07 17.02
CA ILE A 95 -9.28 -6.93 17.93
C ILE A 95 -10.19 -7.01 19.16
N LEU A 96 -9.79 -6.30 20.22
CA LEU A 96 -10.69 -6.00 21.33
C LEU A 96 -11.67 -4.89 20.94
N THR A 97 -12.87 -4.88 21.55
CA THR A 97 -13.91 -3.86 21.28
C THR A 97 -13.38 -2.44 21.48
N GLU A 98 -12.54 -2.22 22.48
CA GLU A 98 -11.91 -0.93 22.81
C GLU A 98 -10.98 -0.42 21.71
N GLN A 99 -10.42 -1.31 20.89
CA GLN A 99 -9.49 -0.97 19.80
C GLN A 99 -10.22 -0.59 18.50
N PHE A 100 -11.54 -0.82 18.42
CA PHE A 100 -12.32 -0.57 17.20
C PHE A 100 -12.27 0.89 16.77
N THR A 101 -12.46 1.84 17.71
CA THR A 101 -12.43 3.27 17.40
C THR A 101 -11.08 3.72 16.85
N GLN A 102 -9.98 3.20 17.41
CA GLN A 102 -8.64 3.46 16.93
C GLN A 102 -8.43 2.89 15.52
N ARG A 103 -8.94 1.67 15.27
CA ARG A 103 -8.86 1.02 13.95
C ARG A 103 -9.66 1.78 12.89
N LEU A 104 -10.90 2.16 13.20
CA LEU A 104 -11.74 2.95 12.31
C LEU A 104 -11.06 4.27 11.96
N THR A 105 -10.46 4.93 12.95
CA THR A 105 -9.69 6.17 12.73
C THR A 105 -8.52 5.92 11.76
N GLN A 106 -7.72 4.87 11.95
CA GLN A 106 -6.61 4.51 11.05
C GLN A 106 -7.09 4.25 9.61
N MET A 107 -8.21 3.56 9.43
CA MET A 107 -8.77 3.29 8.10
C MET A 107 -9.30 4.55 7.42
N LEU A 108 -10.01 5.42 8.15
CA LEU A 108 -10.48 6.70 7.63
C LEU A 108 -9.31 7.60 7.25
N LEU A 109 -8.26 7.61 8.08
CA LEU A 109 -7.03 8.32 7.79
C LEU A 109 -6.36 7.79 6.52
N SER A 110 -6.59 6.54 6.09
CA SER A 110 -5.98 5.97 4.89
C SER A 110 -6.70 6.30 3.58
N VAL A 111 -7.89 6.90 3.65
CA VAL A 111 -8.70 7.23 2.46
C VAL A 111 -7.99 8.19 1.49
N HIS A 112 -7.04 9.00 1.99
CA HIS A 112 -6.27 9.91 1.15
C HIS A 112 -5.35 9.21 0.13
N TYR A 113 -5.09 7.90 0.26
CA TYR A 113 -4.34 7.14 -0.76
C TYR A 113 -5.17 6.90 -2.02
N VAL A 114 -6.50 6.81 -1.91
CA VAL A 114 -7.42 6.61 -3.06
C VAL A 114 -7.11 7.53 -4.24
N PRO A 115 -7.01 8.86 -4.07
CA PRO A 115 -6.67 9.76 -5.18
C PRO A 115 -5.25 9.58 -5.70
N VAL A 116 -4.31 9.07 -4.91
CA VAL A 116 -2.96 8.78 -5.41
C VAL A 116 -3.05 7.69 -6.47
N PHE A 117 -3.69 6.56 -6.14
CA PHE A 117 -3.90 5.45 -7.08
C PHE A 117 -4.77 5.83 -8.28
N LEU A 118 -5.77 6.67 -8.06
CA LEU A 118 -6.75 7.05 -9.09
C LEU A 118 -6.38 8.30 -9.89
N SER A 119 -5.37 9.08 -9.49
CA SER A 119 -5.10 10.38 -10.10
C SER A 119 -4.89 10.35 -11.62
N PRO A 120 -4.22 9.35 -12.23
CA PRO A 120 -4.12 9.28 -13.70
C PRO A 120 -5.49 9.21 -14.37
N LEU A 121 -6.38 8.39 -13.80
CA LEU A 121 -7.72 8.15 -14.32
C LEU A 121 -8.64 9.35 -14.08
N LEU A 122 -8.57 9.93 -12.88
CA LEU A 122 -9.36 11.10 -12.47
C LEU A 122 -8.97 12.35 -13.25
N LEU A 123 -7.68 12.55 -13.54
CA LEU A 123 -7.22 13.68 -14.35
C LEU A 123 -7.62 13.52 -15.83
N GLY A 124 -7.77 12.29 -16.31
CA GLY A 124 -8.35 11.96 -17.60
C GLY A 124 -9.88 12.12 -17.69
N LEU A 125 -10.56 12.28 -16.55
CA LEU A 125 -12.01 12.36 -16.50
C LEU A 125 -12.54 13.63 -17.19
N MET A 126 -13.34 13.43 -18.24
CA MET A 126 -13.93 14.47 -19.09
C MET A 126 -15.45 14.32 -19.14
N SER A 127 -16.08 14.18 -17.96
CA SER A 127 -17.53 14.04 -17.86
C SER A 127 -18.25 15.31 -18.35
N PRO A 128 -19.51 15.22 -18.82
CA PRO A 128 -20.29 16.39 -19.23
C PRO A 128 -20.39 17.45 -18.12
N GLN A 129 -20.41 17.03 -16.85
CA GLN A 129 -20.40 17.93 -15.70
C GLN A 129 -19.07 18.68 -15.57
N VAL A 130 -17.93 17.98 -15.68
CA VAL A 130 -16.60 18.61 -15.67
C VAL A 130 -16.47 19.60 -16.83
N LYS A 131 -16.96 19.25 -18.03
CA LYS A 131 -16.96 20.15 -19.20
C LYS A 131 -17.88 21.37 -19.03
N ALA A 132 -19.08 21.17 -18.50
CA ALA A 132 -20.04 22.24 -18.26
C ALA A 132 -19.56 23.22 -17.16
N LEU A 133 -18.79 22.72 -16.19
CA LEU A 133 -18.19 23.55 -15.15
C LEU A 133 -17.07 24.45 -15.68
N ILE A 134 -16.19 23.95 -16.57
CA ILE A 134 -15.13 24.76 -17.19
C ILE A 134 -15.70 25.96 -17.96
N ARG A 135 -16.91 25.82 -18.51
CA ARG A 135 -17.58 26.89 -19.28
C ARG A 135 -18.24 27.97 -18.41
N SER A 136 -18.49 27.73 -17.12
CA SER A 136 -19.21 28.66 -16.24
C SER A 136 -18.26 29.31 -15.24
N LYS A 137 -18.14 30.66 -15.27
CA LYS A 137 -17.26 31.43 -14.37
C LYS A 137 -17.54 31.16 -12.89
N PHE A 138 -18.81 31.12 -12.47
CA PHE A 138 -19.20 30.85 -11.08
C PHE A 138 -18.80 29.43 -10.63
N LYS A 139 -19.01 28.43 -11.48
CA LYS A 139 -18.68 27.05 -11.15
C LYS A 139 -17.17 26.81 -11.17
N LEU A 140 -16.42 27.55 -11.99
CA LEU A 140 -14.95 27.54 -11.97
C LEU A 140 -14.41 28.06 -10.63
N ILE A 141 -14.98 29.13 -10.08
CA ILE A 141 -14.60 29.66 -8.75
C ILE A 141 -14.82 28.58 -7.67
N LEU A 142 -15.97 27.90 -7.69
CA LEU A 142 -16.26 26.83 -6.74
C LEU A 142 -15.26 25.67 -6.83
N ILE A 143 -14.83 25.28 -8.04
CA ILE A 143 -13.78 24.27 -8.24
C ILE A 143 -12.47 24.73 -7.60
N THR A 144 -12.08 25.98 -7.85
CA THR A 144 -10.83 26.53 -7.33
C THR A 144 -10.83 26.55 -5.81
N VAL A 145 -11.94 26.95 -5.19
CA VAL A 145 -12.11 26.92 -3.72
C VAL A 145 -12.04 25.49 -3.19
N LEU A 146 -12.75 24.54 -3.81
CA LEU A 146 -12.71 23.13 -3.39
C LEU A 146 -11.31 22.52 -3.56
N THR A 147 -10.65 22.81 -4.68
CA THR A 147 -9.27 22.37 -4.95
C THR A 147 -8.32 22.99 -3.94
N GLY A 148 -8.48 24.27 -3.59
CA GLY A 148 -7.68 24.95 -2.58
C GLY A 148 -7.86 24.35 -1.19
N ALA A 149 -9.10 24.05 -0.79
CA ALA A 149 -9.40 23.39 0.48
C ALA A 149 -8.82 21.97 0.54
N LEU A 150 -8.96 21.20 -0.54
CA LEU A 150 -8.37 19.86 -0.65
C LEU A 150 -6.83 19.93 -0.69
N PHE A 151 -6.25 20.91 -1.38
CA PHE A 151 -4.82 21.15 -1.37
C PHE A 151 -4.32 21.43 0.04
N TYR A 152 -4.97 22.34 0.77
CA TYR A 152 -4.62 22.66 2.15
C TYR A 152 -4.68 21.39 3.01
N TYR A 153 -5.78 20.63 2.92
CA TYR A 153 -5.91 19.35 3.62
C TYR A 153 -4.77 18.40 3.25
N LEU A 154 -4.52 18.14 1.97
CA LEU A 154 -3.52 17.17 1.50
C LEU A 154 -2.07 17.62 1.78
N TYR A 155 -1.80 18.92 1.82
CA TYR A 155 -0.47 19.46 2.09
C TYR A 155 -0.13 19.36 3.59
N PHE A 156 -1.08 19.66 4.46
CA PHE A 156 -0.89 19.60 5.92
C PHE A 156 -1.12 18.20 6.50
N PHE A 157 -1.91 17.37 5.83
CA PHE A 157 -2.02 15.96 6.13
C PHE A 157 -0.76 15.25 5.62
N ASP A 158 -0.11 14.49 6.48
CA ASP A 158 1.10 13.77 6.12
C ASP A 158 0.74 12.54 5.28
N ILE A 159 0.54 12.76 3.98
CA ILE A 159 0.20 11.70 3.01
C ILE A 159 1.43 10.82 2.70
N PHE A 160 2.62 11.34 2.97
CA PHE A 160 3.87 10.67 2.64
C PHE A 160 4.87 10.74 3.80
N PRO A 161 4.56 10.24 5.01
CA PRO A 161 5.64 9.74 5.84
C PRO A 161 6.27 8.67 4.96
N VAL A 162 7.53 8.88 4.58
CA VAL A 162 8.26 8.06 3.63
C VAL A 162 7.93 6.55 3.82
N GLY A 163 7.95 5.77 2.76
CA GLY A 163 7.41 4.41 2.81
C GLY A 163 6.24 4.26 1.88
N ASN A 164 6.51 4.53 0.62
CA ASN A 164 5.97 3.74 -0.47
C ASN A 164 4.46 3.82 -0.69
N VAL A 165 4.10 4.63 -1.67
CA VAL A 165 2.76 4.66 -2.27
C VAL A 165 2.31 3.28 -2.76
N LEU A 166 3.25 2.36 -3.09
CA LEU A 166 2.94 1.00 -3.55
C LEU A 166 3.50 -0.16 -2.69
N TYR A 167 4.37 0.11 -1.71
CA TYR A 167 4.97 -0.90 -0.84
C TYR A 167 4.95 -0.45 0.64
N ILE A 168 3.76 -0.44 1.22
CA ILE A 168 3.41 0.23 2.48
C ILE A 168 4.03 -0.45 3.73
N GLU A 169 5.15 -1.16 3.57
CA GLU A 169 5.81 -1.86 4.67
C GLU A 169 6.58 -0.91 5.61
N MET A 170 6.72 0.37 5.25
CA MET A 170 7.44 1.37 6.06
C MET A 170 6.62 2.55 6.57
N LEU A 171 5.32 2.63 6.23
CA LEU A 171 4.42 3.66 6.75
C LEU A 171 4.09 3.43 8.24
N TYR A 172 4.26 2.19 8.71
CA TYR A 172 4.13 1.79 10.12
C TYR A 172 5.44 1.36 10.79
N THR A 173 6.58 1.33 10.09
CA THR A 173 7.88 1.55 10.77
C THR A 173 7.96 3.03 11.15
N LYS A 174 7.01 3.48 11.99
CA LYS A 174 6.83 4.85 12.49
C LYS A 174 7.99 5.31 13.39
N SER A 175 9.14 4.65 13.30
CA SER A 175 10.18 4.75 14.29
C SER A 175 11.54 4.15 13.93
N ASN A 176 11.78 3.63 12.72
CA ASN A 176 13.17 3.50 12.29
C ASN A 176 13.61 4.90 11.85
N PHE A 177 14.42 5.50 12.70
CA PHE A 177 15.04 6.81 12.62
C PHE A 177 14.92 7.53 11.26
N ARG A 178 13.87 8.34 11.06
CA ARG A 178 13.83 9.29 9.93
C ARG A 178 14.18 10.68 10.38
N SER A 179 15.40 11.10 10.07
CA SER A 179 15.78 12.50 10.11
C SER A 179 16.54 12.95 8.87
N SER A 180 16.34 12.30 7.73
CA SER A 180 16.98 12.73 6.49
C SER A 180 15.96 13.20 5.48
N PHE A 181 15.99 14.51 5.30
CA PHE A 181 15.38 15.23 4.19
C PHE A 181 15.59 14.50 2.84
N SER A 182 14.51 14.11 2.16
CA SER A 182 14.45 13.37 0.89
C SER A 182 13.65 14.14 -0.19
N LEU A 183 13.69 13.71 -1.45
CA LEU A 183 12.88 14.30 -2.54
C LEU A 183 11.38 14.38 -2.22
N PHE A 184 10.81 13.36 -1.56
CA PHE A 184 9.38 13.35 -1.21
C PHE A 184 9.06 14.14 0.06
N ASP A 185 10.09 14.43 0.84
CA ASP A 185 10.04 15.39 1.93
C ASP A 185 10.19 16.84 1.45
N ASN A 186 10.54 17.05 0.17
CA ASN A 186 10.78 18.37 -0.36
C ASN A 186 9.50 19.21 -0.42
N THR A 187 9.57 20.45 0.07
CA THR A 187 8.39 21.33 0.11
C THR A 187 7.80 21.56 -1.29
N PHE A 188 8.63 21.78 -2.30
CA PHE A 188 8.16 22.01 -3.67
C PHE A 188 7.53 20.76 -4.27
N PHE A 189 8.14 19.60 -4.07
CA PHE A 189 7.57 18.33 -4.52
C PHE A 189 6.22 18.05 -3.84
N LYS A 190 6.14 18.28 -2.52
CA LYS A 190 4.90 18.12 -1.75
C LYS A 190 3.80 19.05 -2.25
N VAL A 191 4.10 20.34 -2.46
CA VAL A 191 3.14 21.31 -3.02
C VAL A 191 2.65 20.84 -4.38
N PHE A 192 3.57 20.51 -5.29
CA PHE A 192 3.23 20.04 -6.64
C PHE A 192 2.31 18.82 -6.60
N LEU A 193 2.67 17.80 -5.82
CA LEU A 193 1.89 16.57 -5.71
C LEU A 193 0.53 16.82 -5.04
N SER A 194 0.46 17.62 -3.98
CA SER A 194 -0.80 18.01 -3.33
C SER A 194 -1.74 18.72 -4.30
N VAL A 195 -1.24 19.58 -5.19
CA VAL A 195 -2.05 20.22 -6.24
C VAL A 195 -2.60 19.19 -7.22
N VAL A 196 -1.75 18.29 -7.73
CA VAL A 196 -2.14 17.23 -8.67
C VAL A 196 -3.24 16.34 -8.07
N LEU A 197 -3.08 15.93 -6.82
CA LEU A 197 -4.04 15.10 -6.10
C LEU A 197 -5.34 15.86 -5.74
N ALA A 198 -5.24 17.13 -5.34
CA ALA A 198 -6.41 17.96 -5.05
C ALA A 198 -7.27 18.15 -6.31
N LEU A 199 -6.64 18.36 -7.46
CA LEU A 199 -7.33 18.44 -8.76
C LEU A 199 -8.02 17.11 -9.11
N ALA A 200 -7.33 15.98 -8.91
CA ALA A 200 -7.89 14.65 -9.13
C ALA A 200 -9.12 14.39 -8.24
N LEU A 201 -9.01 14.65 -6.94
CA LEU A 201 -10.11 14.53 -5.98
C LEU A 201 -11.29 15.43 -6.33
N SER A 202 -11.03 16.68 -6.68
CA SER A 202 -12.06 17.63 -7.07
C SER A 202 -12.87 17.10 -8.25
N LYS A 203 -12.19 16.57 -9.28
CA LYS A 203 -12.85 15.91 -10.43
C LYS A 203 -13.65 14.68 -10.00
N MET A 204 -13.13 13.87 -9.09
CA MET A 204 -13.83 12.70 -8.55
C MET A 204 -15.13 13.11 -7.88
N LEU A 205 -15.07 14.00 -6.89
CA LEU A 205 -16.21 14.48 -6.11
C LEU A 205 -17.29 15.09 -6.99
N MET A 206 -16.91 15.84 -8.02
CA MET A 206 -17.86 16.45 -8.96
C MET A 206 -18.57 15.44 -9.87
N ASN A 207 -17.94 14.29 -10.12
CA ASN A 207 -18.53 13.23 -10.95
C ASN A 207 -19.38 12.25 -10.13
N VAL A 208 -19.30 12.28 -8.79
CA VAL A 208 -20.21 11.52 -7.93
C VAL A 208 -21.59 12.15 -8.02
N LYS A 209 -22.47 11.57 -8.84
CA LYS A 209 -23.90 11.88 -8.81
C LYS A 209 -24.51 11.27 -7.54
N ILE A 210 -24.63 12.08 -6.49
CA ILE A 210 -25.43 11.71 -5.33
C ILE A 210 -26.91 11.85 -5.72
N LYS A 211 -27.52 10.79 -6.25
CA LYS A 211 -28.98 10.68 -6.39
C LYS A 211 -29.50 9.70 -5.34
N PHE A 212 -29.80 10.20 -4.14
CA PHE A 212 -30.49 9.43 -3.10
C PHE A 212 -32.00 9.43 -3.35
N ASP A 213 -32.44 8.76 -4.41
CA ASP A 213 -33.86 8.50 -4.61
C ASP A 213 -34.16 7.03 -4.27
N ARG A 214 -35.07 6.80 -3.31
CA ARG A 214 -35.52 5.47 -2.88
C ARG A 214 -36.00 4.60 -4.05
N LYS A 215 -36.61 5.18 -5.08
CA LYS A 215 -37.03 4.44 -6.29
C LYS A 215 -35.83 3.99 -7.13
N THR A 216 -34.81 4.85 -7.25
CA THR A 216 -33.57 4.54 -7.97
C THR A 216 -32.77 3.46 -7.24
N ILE A 217 -32.72 3.50 -5.90
CA ILE A 217 -32.04 2.49 -5.07
C ILE A 217 -32.74 1.12 -5.21
N LYS A 218 -34.07 1.05 -5.06
CA LYS A 218 -34.81 -0.21 -5.25
C LYS A 218 -34.67 -0.77 -6.67
N SER A 219 -34.66 0.07 -7.71
CA SER A 219 -34.50 -0.40 -9.09
C SER A 219 -33.09 -0.88 -9.42
N HIS A 220 -32.06 -0.38 -8.71
CA HIS A 220 -30.66 -0.76 -8.94
C HIS A 220 -30.25 -2.02 -8.17
N ILE A 221 -30.78 -2.24 -6.96
CA ILE A 221 -30.49 -3.45 -6.17
C ILE A 221 -30.90 -4.73 -6.91
N GLY A 222 -32.00 -4.69 -7.68
CA GLY A 222 -32.46 -5.82 -8.49
C GLY A 222 -31.67 -6.07 -9.80
N LYS A 223 -30.71 -5.21 -10.17
CA LYS A 223 -29.95 -5.24 -11.43
C LYS A 223 -28.44 -5.36 -11.26
N ILE A 224 -27.95 -5.63 -10.06
CA ILE A 224 -26.51 -5.77 -9.81
C ILE A 224 -26.00 -7.02 -10.53
N SER A 225 -25.05 -6.85 -11.46
CA SER A 225 -24.48 -7.96 -12.22
C SER A 225 -23.58 -8.83 -11.34
N ALA A 226 -23.44 -10.13 -11.65
CA ALA A 226 -22.54 -11.02 -10.93
C ALA A 226 -21.10 -10.47 -10.77
N PRO A 227 -20.45 -9.87 -11.81
CA PRO A 227 -19.15 -9.23 -11.62
C PRO A 227 -19.17 -8.02 -10.67
N ASP A 228 -20.29 -7.29 -10.55
CA ASP A 228 -20.40 -6.23 -9.54
C ASP A 228 -20.54 -6.80 -8.13
N VAL A 229 -21.34 -7.87 -7.96
CA VAL A 229 -21.43 -8.59 -6.68
C VAL A 229 -20.06 -9.10 -6.26
N PHE A 230 -19.30 -9.69 -7.18
CA PHE A 230 -17.93 -10.16 -6.94
C PHE A 230 -17.01 -9.04 -6.43
N LEU A 231 -16.93 -7.92 -7.17
CA LEU A 231 -16.03 -6.82 -6.81
C LEU A 231 -16.45 -6.11 -5.50
N ILE A 232 -17.76 -5.89 -5.30
CA ILE A 232 -18.29 -5.27 -4.08
C ILE A 232 -18.06 -6.21 -2.88
N SER A 233 -18.37 -7.49 -3.01
CA SER A 233 -18.12 -8.50 -1.96
C SER A 233 -16.64 -8.53 -1.58
N LEU A 234 -15.75 -8.56 -2.58
CA LEU A 234 -14.32 -8.61 -2.31
C LEU A 234 -13.82 -7.36 -1.59
N ASN A 235 -14.28 -6.18 -2.02
CA ASN A 235 -13.91 -4.94 -1.37
C ASN A 235 -14.39 -4.89 0.08
N THR A 236 -15.65 -5.26 0.31
CA THR A 236 -16.25 -5.31 1.65
C THR A 236 -15.54 -6.30 2.56
N LEU A 237 -15.21 -7.50 2.08
CA LEU A 237 -14.49 -8.49 2.89
C LEU A 237 -13.08 -8.01 3.27
N ASN A 238 -12.36 -7.33 2.37
CA ASN A 238 -11.06 -6.75 2.70
C ASN A 238 -11.19 -5.63 3.76
N ILE A 239 -12.22 -4.78 3.65
CA ILE A 239 -12.53 -3.74 4.65
C ILE A 239 -12.83 -4.38 6.01
N LEU A 240 -13.68 -5.41 6.05
CA LEU A 240 -14.05 -6.10 7.28
C LEU A 240 -12.84 -6.73 7.96
N ILE A 241 -11.97 -7.41 7.21
CA ILE A 241 -10.76 -8.01 7.80
C ILE A 241 -9.82 -6.95 8.37
N LEU A 242 -9.66 -5.81 7.69
CA LEU A 242 -8.86 -4.72 8.25
C LEU A 242 -9.49 -4.09 9.50
N LEU A 243 -10.83 -3.99 9.56
CA LEU A 243 -11.54 -3.44 10.72
C LEU A 243 -11.48 -4.38 11.93
N PHE A 244 -11.53 -5.68 11.73
CA PHE A 244 -11.74 -6.65 12.82
C PHE A 244 -10.52 -7.52 13.14
N SER A 245 -9.52 -7.61 12.27
CA SER A 245 -8.31 -8.39 12.54
C SER A 245 -7.38 -7.69 13.53
N SER A 246 -6.81 -8.47 14.44
CA SER A 246 -5.79 -8.03 15.41
C SER A 246 -4.60 -7.36 14.72
N ASP A 247 -4.18 -7.93 13.59
CA ASP A 247 -3.11 -7.44 12.76
C ASP A 247 -3.62 -6.38 11.77
N TYR A 248 -2.98 -5.22 11.78
CA TYR A 248 -3.22 -4.20 10.78
C TYR A 248 -1.95 -3.91 10.01
N TYR A 249 -2.00 -4.28 8.74
CA TYR A 249 -0.97 -3.95 7.78
C TYR A 249 -1.59 -3.08 6.70
N ASP A 250 -1.12 -1.84 6.58
CA ASP A 250 -1.58 -0.91 5.55
C ASP A 250 -1.53 -1.48 4.13
N ARG A 251 -0.58 -2.39 3.85
CA ARG A 251 -0.47 -3.09 2.57
C ARG A 251 -1.76 -3.82 2.15
N TYR A 252 -2.65 -4.13 3.09
CA TYR A 252 -3.97 -4.71 2.82
C TYR A 252 -5.02 -3.68 2.39
N LEU A 253 -4.72 -2.37 2.46
CA LEU A 253 -5.51 -1.33 1.84
C LEU A 253 -5.29 -1.26 0.33
N ILE A 254 -4.14 -1.72 -0.20
CA ILE A 254 -3.87 -1.72 -1.64
C ILE A 254 -4.94 -2.51 -2.42
N PRO A 255 -5.29 -3.75 -2.03
CA PRO A 255 -6.43 -4.45 -2.62
C PRO A 255 -7.72 -3.62 -2.63
N ILE A 256 -8.05 -2.93 -1.53
CA ILE A 256 -9.26 -2.09 -1.41
C ILE A 256 -9.22 -0.96 -2.44
N PHE A 257 -8.10 -0.22 -2.50
CA PHE A 257 -7.95 0.89 -3.45
C PHE A 257 -7.92 0.41 -4.90
N ALA A 258 -7.28 -0.71 -5.19
CA ALA A 258 -7.25 -1.29 -6.53
C ALA A 258 -8.64 -1.78 -6.98
N ILE A 259 -9.38 -2.47 -6.11
CA ILE A 259 -10.74 -2.94 -6.42
C ILE A 259 -11.69 -1.74 -6.59
N PHE A 260 -11.61 -0.76 -5.69
CA PHE A 260 -12.34 0.50 -5.84
C PHE A 260 -12.03 1.17 -7.18
N SER A 261 -10.76 1.18 -7.58
CA SER A 261 -10.34 1.74 -8.87
C SER A 261 -10.94 1.00 -10.06
N ILE A 262 -10.97 -0.34 -10.01
CA ILE A 262 -11.60 -1.17 -11.05
C ILE A 262 -13.09 -0.85 -11.15
N ILE A 263 -13.81 -0.78 -10.01
CA ILE A 263 -15.23 -0.42 -9.97
C ILE A 263 -15.44 0.99 -10.56
N TYR A 264 -14.60 1.94 -10.17
CA TYR A 264 -14.70 3.32 -10.65
C TYR A 264 -14.51 3.43 -12.16
N VAL A 265 -13.47 2.78 -12.70
CA VAL A 265 -13.16 2.75 -14.13
C VAL A 265 -14.27 2.07 -14.91
N LYS A 266 -14.74 0.90 -14.47
CA LYS A 266 -15.86 0.20 -15.11
C LYS A 266 -17.08 1.11 -15.31
N ASN A 267 -17.39 1.94 -14.32
CA ASN A 267 -18.55 2.84 -14.34
C ASN A 267 -18.33 4.16 -15.09
N ASN A 268 -17.09 4.48 -15.49
CA ASN A 268 -16.75 5.78 -16.08
C ASN A 268 -15.84 5.69 -17.32
N VAL A 269 -15.58 4.49 -17.85
CA VAL A 269 -14.59 4.27 -18.91
C VAL A 269 -14.81 5.17 -20.13
N GLU A 270 -16.06 5.34 -20.58
CA GLU A 270 -16.42 6.20 -21.72
C GLU A 270 -16.13 7.69 -21.48
N LYS A 271 -16.09 8.12 -20.22
CA LYS A 271 -15.81 9.51 -19.82
C LYS A 271 -14.33 9.77 -19.60
N ILE A 272 -13.52 8.72 -19.47
CA ILE A 272 -12.08 8.83 -19.22
C ILE A 272 -11.38 8.98 -20.56
N LYS A 273 -10.66 10.08 -20.75
CA LYS A 273 -9.85 10.35 -21.93
C LYS A 273 -8.38 10.40 -21.57
N LEU A 274 -7.53 9.99 -22.51
CA LEU A 274 -6.09 10.15 -22.40
C LEU A 274 -5.73 11.62 -22.61
N THR A 275 -5.56 12.37 -21.53
CA THR A 275 -5.15 13.78 -21.56
C THR A 275 -3.67 13.93 -21.24
N LYS A 276 -3.03 15.05 -21.61
CA LYS A 276 -1.64 15.34 -21.22
C LYS A 276 -1.43 15.27 -19.71
N LEU A 277 -2.41 15.74 -18.92
CA LEU A 277 -2.39 15.65 -17.45
C LEU A 277 -2.50 14.21 -16.95
N ALA A 278 -3.33 13.38 -17.58
CA ALA A 278 -3.44 11.95 -17.24
C ALA A 278 -2.12 11.21 -17.53
N ILE A 279 -1.48 11.50 -18.68
CA ILE A 279 -0.18 10.94 -19.03
C ILE A 279 0.88 11.41 -18.02
N ALA A 280 0.97 12.71 -17.74
CA ALA A 280 1.92 13.26 -16.77
C ALA A 280 1.74 12.64 -15.37
N ALA A 281 0.50 12.47 -14.90
CA ALA A 281 0.23 11.80 -13.64
C ALA A 281 0.60 10.31 -13.65
N THR A 282 0.41 9.62 -14.79
CA THR A 282 0.85 8.23 -14.96
C THR A 282 2.37 8.13 -14.85
N VAL A 283 3.09 9.00 -15.57
CA VAL A 283 4.56 9.07 -15.52
C VAL A 283 5.04 9.41 -14.11
N LEU A 284 4.38 10.35 -13.43
CA LEU A 284 4.71 10.73 -12.06
C LEU A 284 4.56 9.56 -11.09
N ILE A 285 3.43 8.83 -11.13
CA ILE A 285 3.23 7.66 -10.27
C ILE A 285 4.20 6.53 -10.60
N MET A 286 4.48 6.30 -11.88
CA MET A 286 5.48 5.33 -12.30
C MET A 286 6.86 5.71 -11.77
N PHE A 287 7.26 6.98 -11.90
CA PHE A 287 8.52 7.49 -11.36
C PHE A 287 8.60 7.30 -9.84
N ILE A 288 7.56 7.70 -9.09
CA ILE A 288 7.48 7.52 -7.63
C ILE A 288 7.64 6.03 -7.27
N SER A 289 6.93 5.16 -7.99
CA SER A 289 6.91 3.72 -7.72
C SER A 289 8.25 3.05 -7.99
N VAL A 290 8.84 3.30 -9.17
CA VAL A 290 10.13 2.75 -9.57
C VAL A 290 11.23 3.26 -8.64
N THR A 291 11.23 4.56 -8.33
CA THR A 291 12.24 5.16 -7.45
C THR A 291 12.18 4.58 -6.04
N LEU A 292 10.98 4.42 -5.48
CA LEU A 292 10.83 3.81 -4.14
C LEU A 292 11.19 2.33 -4.11
N GLN A 293 10.91 1.60 -5.20
CA GLN A 293 11.28 0.20 -5.30
C GLN A 293 12.79 0.03 -5.44
N TRP A 294 13.43 0.87 -6.26
CA TRP A 294 14.88 0.95 -6.39
C TRP A 294 15.53 1.23 -5.04
N GLU A 295 15.07 2.27 -4.35
CA GLU A 295 15.58 2.66 -3.02
C GLU A 295 15.50 1.49 -2.04
N TYR A 296 14.34 0.83 -2.00
CA TYR A 296 14.13 -0.33 -1.14
C TYR A 296 15.15 -1.43 -1.45
N TYR A 297 15.28 -1.84 -2.71
CA TYR A 297 16.20 -2.93 -3.07
C TYR A 297 17.67 -2.55 -2.83
N ALA A 298 18.12 -1.40 -3.33
CA ALA A 298 19.50 -0.96 -3.20
C ALA A 298 19.94 -0.94 -1.72
N ARG A 299 19.11 -0.31 -0.87
CA ARG A 299 19.37 -0.25 0.57
C ARG A 299 19.33 -1.62 1.24
N TYR A 300 18.25 -2.39 1.05
CA TYR A 300 18.08 -3.66 1.77
C TYR A 300 19.11 -4.71 1.36
N THR A 301 19.58 -4.71 0.12
CA THR A 301 20.67 -5.58 -0.32
C THR A 301 21.95 -5.30 0.46
N ILE A 302 22.30 -4.02 0.64
CA ILE A 302 23.51 -3.62 1.39
C ILE A 302 23.33 -3.89 2.88
N MET A 303 22.18 -3.53 3.46
CA MET A 303 21.91 -3.81 4.87
C MET A 303 21.97 -5.30 5.17
N TRP A 304 21.43 -6.15 4.29
CA TRP A 304 21.49 -7.61 4.46
C TRP A 304 22.94 -8.13 4.38
N LYS A 305 23.72 -7.63 3.43
CA LYS A 305 25.15 -7.95 3.28
C LYS A 305 25.95 -7.55 4.53
N GLN A 306 25.74 -6.34 5.04
CA GLN A 306 26.40 -5.86 6.26
C GLN A 306 25.96 -6.64 7.49
N ALA A 307 24.67 -6.96 7.65
CA ALA A 307 24.20 -7.79 8.76
C ALA A 307 24.86 -9.17 8.77
N GLN A 308 25.02 -9.79 7.60
CA GLN A 308 25.76 -11.06 7.46
C GLN A 308 27.25 -10.92 7.79
N ALA A 309 27.89 -9.82 7.40
CA ALA A 309 29.29 -9.56 7.69
C ALA A 309 29.51 -9.35 9.19
N VAL A 310 28.71 -8.47 9.82
CA VAL A 310 28.72 -8.24 11.28
C VAL A 310 28.50 -9.55 12.04
N SER A 311 27.52 -10.37 11.63
CA SER A 311 27.25 -11.64 12.30
C SER A 311 28.41 -12.63 12.17
N ARG A 312 29.12 -12.61 11.03
CA ARG A 312 30.31 -13.45 10.81
C ARG A 312 31.47 -13.03 11.70
N ASP A 313 31.68 -11.73 11.86
CA ASP A 313 32.83 -11.21 12.60
C ASP A 313 32.62 -11.23 14.11
N THR A 314 31.38 -10.99 14.56
CA THR A 314 31.04 -10.88 15.99
C THR A 314 30.46 -12.17 16.58
N GLY A 315 29.99 -13.10 15.72
CA GLY A 315 29.20 -14.25 16.14
C GLY A 315 27.77 -13.91 16.59
N LEU A 316 27.38 -12.64 16.59
CA LEU A 316 26.06 -12.18 17.04
C LEU A 316 25.06 -12.22 15.89
N VAL A 317 24.02 -13.05 16.00
CA VAL A 317 22.96 -13.18 14.98
C VAL A 317 21.65 -12.52 15.44
N SER A 318 21.16 -12.90 16.62
CA SER A 318 19.91 -12.39 17.19
C SER A 318 20.03 -11.00 17.82
N GLN A 319 21.26 -10.49 17.99
CA GLN A 319 21.55 -9.20 18.60
C GLN A 319 21.88 -8.09 17.58
N VAL A 320 21.75 -8.40 16.28
CA VAL A 320 21.88 -7.43 15.19
C VAL A 320 20.51 -6.80 14.92
N ASN A 321 20.35 -5.52 15.26
CA ASN A 321 19.18 -4.73 14.91
C ASN A 321 19.18 -4.44 13.39
N PHE A 322 18.37 -5.23 12.67
CA PHE A 322 18.12 -5.04 11.25
C PHE A 322 16.64 -5.25 10.89
N ASN A 323 16.16 -6.50 10.86
CA ASN A 323 14.74 -6.83 10.78
C ASN A 323 14.45 -8.25 11.30
N ASP A 324 13.21 -8.49 11.72
CA ASP A 324 12.80 -9.81 12.22
C ASP A 324 12.98 -10.90 11.16
N THR A 325 12.77 -10.57 9.87
CA THR A 325 12.96 -11.52 8.76
C THR A 325 14.38 -12.07 8.68
N TYR A 326 15.38 -11.24 8.92
CA TYR A 326 16.79 -11.63 8.94
C TYR A 326 17.09 -12.55 10.11
N ILE A 327 16.63 -12.19 11.30
CA ILE A 327 16.79 -13.01 12.51
C ILE A 327 16.11 -14.36 12.29
N HIS A 328 14.84 -14.35 11.83
CA HIS A 328 14.10 -15.58 11.56
C HIS A 328 14.76 -16.43 10.49
N TYR A 329 15.21 -15.86 9.37
CA TYR A 329 15.90 -16.60 8.31
C TYR A 329 17.17 -17.26 8.83
N THR A 330 18.01 -16.48 9.53
CA THR A 330 19.31 -16.96 9.99
C THR A 330 19.16 -18.01 11.07
N VAL A 331 18.28 -17.79 12.06
CA VAL A 331 17.96 -18.75 13.12
C VAL A 331 17.37 -20.05 12.55
N SER A 332 16.41 -19.96 11.62
CA SER A 332 15.83 -21.17 10.99
C SER A 332 16.88 -21.97 10.23
N LYS A 333 17.81 -21.29 9.56
CA LYS A 333 18.90 -21.92 8.83
C LYS A 333 19.92 -22.58 9.76
N THR A 334 20.25 -21.94 10.89
CA THR A 334 21.21 -22.49 11.86
C THR A 334 20.63 -23.63 12.68
N GLU A 335 19.36 -23.55 13.07
CA GLU A 335 18.70 -24.55 13.92
C GLU A 335 18.04 -25.69 13.11
N GLY A 336 17.87 -25.51 11.80
CA GLY A 336 17.13 -26.46 10.95
C GLY A 336 15.62 -26.45 11.16
N ASP A 337 15.09 -25.55 12.00
CA ASP A 337 13.64 -25.40 12.22
C ASP A 337 13.01 -24.38 11.27
N TYR A 338 12.40 -24.90 10.20
CA TYR A 338 11.61 -24.13 9.23
C TYR A 338 10.10 -24.11 9.55
N THR A 339 9.69 -24.85 10.60
CA THR A 339 8.28 -24.97 10.97
C THR A 339 7.83 -23.83 11.87
N GLY A 340 8.75 -23.23 12.63
CA GLY A 340 8.46 -22.13 13.52
C GLY A 340 7.68 -22.52 14.76
N LEU A 341 7.61 -23.83 15.03
CA LEU A 341 6.97 -24.43 16.19
C LEU A 341 7.82 -24.30 17.46
N VAL A 342 9.13 -24.12 17.32
CA VAL A 342 10.02 -23.87 18.46
C VAL A 342 9.88 -22.42 18.87
N GLU A 343 9.52 -22.21 20.14
CA GLU A 343 9.37 -20.88 20.71
C GLU A 343 10.73 -20.17 20.74
N ARG A 344 10.90 -19.14 19.91
CA ARG A 344 12.14 -18.39 19.79
C ARG A 344 12.16 -17.29 20.85
N ARG A 345 13.13 -17.30 21.75
CA ARG A 345 13.40 -16.18 22.66
C ARG A 345 13.90 -14.98 21.84
N LEU A 346 12.99 -14.12 21.39
CA LEU A 346 13.29 -12.85 20.69
C LEU A 346 13.77 -11.72 21.62
N SER A 347 14.07 -12.03 22.89
CA SER A 347 14.54 -11.04 23.85
C SER A 347 16.06 -10.98 23.85
N PHE A 348 16.63 -10.08 23.05
CA PHE A 348 18.01 -9.64 23.28
C PHE A 348 18.08 -8.12 23.24
N GLU A 349 18.83 -7.55 24.19
CA GLU A 349 19.37 -6.21 24.05
C GLU A 349 20.16 -6.15 22.74
N GLU A 350 19.77 -5.27 21.83
CA GLU A 350 20.42 -5.08 20.54
C GLU A 350 21.84 -4.52 20.78
N LYS A 351 22.87 -5.25 20.32
CA LYS A 351 24.27 -4.85 20.50
C LYS A 351 24.89 -4.28 19.24
N CYS A 352 24.46 -4.79 18.09
CA CYS A 352 24.92 -4.34 16.79
C CYS A 352 23.76 -3.75 16.00
N PHE A 353 24.04 -2.74 15.19
CA PHE A 353 23.03 -1.99 14.45
C PHE A 353 23.44 -1.89 12.99
N VAL A 354 22.49 -2.07 12.09
CA VAL A 354 22.67 -1.83 10.66
C VAL A 354 21.61 -0.84 10.22
N GLN A 355 22.02 0.37 9.82
CA GLN A 355 21.09 1.47 9.56
C GLN A 355 21.51 2.31 8.36
N GLU A 356 20.51 2.88 7.69
CA GLU A 356 20.72 3.90 6.65
C GLU A 356 21.00 5.27 7.29
N TYR A 357 21.86 6.06 6.64
CA TYR A 357 22.08 7.46 6.96
C TYR A 357 22.49 8.26 5.71
N ASN A 358 22.60 9.58 5.85
CA ASN A 358 22.79 10.47 4.71
C ASN A 358 23.72 11.62 5.08
N VAL A 359 24.54 12.04 4.12
CA VAL A 359 25.46 13.17 4.25
C VAL A 359 25.13 14.21 3.18
N ASP A 360 25.31 15.50 3.47
CA ASP A 360 25.11 16.55 2.47
C ASP A 360 26.19 16.42 1.38
N SER A 361 25.76 16.39 0.12
CA SER A 361 26.64 16.27 -1.05
C SER A 361 27.47 17.54 -1.25
N ASP A 362 28.65 17.41 -1.84
CA ASP A 362 29.54 18.53 -2.15
C ASP A 362 29.10 19.44 -3.29
N SER A 363 28.01 19.09 -3.99
CA SER A 363 27.46 19.88 -5.08
C SER A 363 26.97 21.27 -4.63
N LYS A 364 27.64 22.33 -5.10
CA LYS A 364 27.27 23.74 -4.83
C LYS A 364 25.84 24.09 -5.27
N ILE A 365 25.38 23.51 -6.38
CA ILE A 365 24.03 23.75 -6.93
C ILE A 365 22.97 23.17 -5.99
N LEU A 366 23.18 21.94 -5.52
CA LEU A 366 22.22 21.26 -4.64
C LEU A 366 22.24 21.84 -3.22
N LYS A 367 23.39 22.32 -2.73
CA LYS A 367 23.48 23.10 -1.47
C LYS A 367 22.60 24.36 -1.49
N ASN A 368 22.50 25.06 -2.63
CA ASN A 368 21.63 26.24 -2.74
C ASN A 368 20.14 25.87 -2.78
N ALA A 369 19.78 24.77 -3.45
CA ALA A 369 18.40 24.24 -3.43
C ALA A 369 17.95 23.88 -2.00
N LEU A 370 18.81 23.22 -1.22
CA LEU A 370 18.57 22.90 0.19
C LEU A 370 18.39 24.15 1.07
N LYS A 371 19.13 25.23 0.81
CA LYS A 371 18.97 26.51 1.53
C LYS A 371 17.63 27.18 1.23
N LEU A 372 17.25 27.23 -0.06
CA LEU A 372 15.97 27.78 -0.50
C LEU A 372 14.81 27.04 0.15
N GLU A 373 14.91 25.73 0.19
CA GLU A 373 13.93 24.90 0.86
C GLU A 373 13.84 25.15 2.36
N LYS A 374 14.97 25.18 3.09
CA LYS A 374 14.97 25.50 4.53
C LYS A 374 14.29 26.84 4.78
N PHE A 375 14.44 27.81 3.88
CA PHE A 375 13.75 29.09 3.97
C PHE A 375 12.24 28.94 3.78
N VAL A 376 11.79 28.30 2.70
CA VAL A 376 10.35 28.14 2.38
C VAL A 376 9.64 27.27 3.43
N GLY A 377 10.24 26.14 3.82
CA GLY A 377 9.69 25.17 4.77
C GLY A 377 9.63 25.67 6.21
N ASN A 378 10.43 26.67 6.59
CA ASN A 378 10.40 27.27 7.93
C ASN A 378 9.62 28.58 8.02
N LYS A 379 9.54 29.38 6.93
CA LYS A 379 8.96 30.73 6.98
C LYS A 379 7.67 30.91 6.18
N VAL A 380 7.40 30.09 5.17
CA VAL A 380 6.27 30.30 4.23
C VAL A 380 5.21 29.21 4.37
N LEU A 381 5.64 27.94 4.43
CA LEU A 381 4.74 26.79 4.58
C LEU A 381 5.34 25.82 5.59
N GLU A 382 5.09 26.08 6.88
CA GLU A 382 5.64 25.27 7.97
C GLU A 382 5.33 23.78 7.78
N LYS A 383 6.38 22.96 7.74
CA LYS A 383 6.26 21.52 7.59
C LYS A 383 5.80 20.91 8.92
N LYS A 384 4.51 20.58 9.04
CA LYS A 384 4.00 19.85 10.21
C LYS A 384 4.64 18.46 10.31
N LYS A 385 4.92 18.05 11.56
CA LYS A 385 5.46 16.72 11.85
C LYS A 385 4.49 15.61 11.40
N PRO A 386 5.02 14.47 10.91
CA PRO A 386 4.21 13.32 10.55
C PRO A 386 3.19 12.89 11.60
N TYR A 387 1.97 12.59 11.18
CA TYR A 387 0.92 12.13 12.10
C TYR A 387 1.28 10.74 12.67
N GLY A 388 1.43 10.68 14.00
CA GLY A 388 1.77 9.45 14.70
C GLY A 388 3.24 9.04 14.62
N ALA A 389 4.15 9.92 14.19
CA ALA A 389 5.58 9.69 14.38
C ALA A 389 5.89 9.59 15.89
N LYS A 390 6.19 8.39 16.36
CA LYS A 390 6.78 8.16 17.67
C LYS A 390 8.26 7.91 17.43
N LYS A 391 9.11 8.85 17.83
CA LYS A 391 10.55 8.58 17.88
C LYS A 391 10.76 7.35 18.78
N LYS A 392 11.32 6.27 18.24
CA LYS A 392 11.86 5.19 19.08
C LYS A 392 13.01 5.80 19.85
N ASN A 393 12.77 6.16 21.10
CA ASN A 393 13.77 6.80 21.94
C ASN A 393 14.91 5.85 22.33
N TYR A 394 14.74 4.55 22.09
CA TYR A 394 15.65 3.47 22.48
C TYR A 394 16.58 2.96 21.38
N VAL A 395 16.48 3.46 20.14
CA VAL A 395 17.37 3.03 19.04
C VAL A 395 18.54 4.00 18.91
N SER A 396 19.77 3.48 19.03
CA SER A 396 21.00 4.26 18.83
C SER A 396 21.10 4.74 17.38
N ARG A 397 21.60 5.96 17.18
CA ARG A 397 21.68 6.62 15.85
C ARG A 397 23.05 6.39 15.24
N VAL A 398 23.12 6.03 13.96
CA VAL A 398 24.39 6.03 13.18
C VAL A 398 25.12 7.36 13.31
N SER A 399 24.38 8.47 13.25
CA SER A 399 24.97 9.83 13.29
C SER A 399 25.84 10.09 14.52
N ASN A 400 25.64 9.34 15.59
CA ASN A 400 26.37 9.49 16.85
C ASN A 400 27.52 8.48 16.97
N ASN A 401 27.68 7.59 15.99
CA ASN A 401 28.63 6.47 15.99
C ASN A 401 29.39 6.37 14.66
N LEU A 402 29.50 7.48 13.91
CA LEU A 402 30.19 7.50 12.62
C LEU A 402 31.67 7.11 12.73
N ASP A 403 32.30 7.41 13.88
CA ASP A 403 33.70 7.07 14.17
C ASP A 403 33.89 5.58 14.51
N ASN A 404 32.81 4.85 14.82
CA ASN A 404 32.83 3.45 15.25
C ASN A 404 32.21 2.51 14.20
N LEU A 405 32.12 2.93 12.94
CA LEU A 405 31.54 2.12 11.88
C LEU A 405 32.47 0.94 11.52
N MET A 406 31.95 -0.28 11.63
CA MET A 406 32.61 -1.50 11.16
C MET A 406 32.53 -1.62 9.63
N TYR A 407 31.35 -1.32 9.09
CA TYR A 407 31.09 -1.33 7.66
C TYR A 407 30.35 -0.05 7.29
N ASN A 408 30.70 0.52 6.13
CA ASN A 408 30.03 1.68 5.57
C ASN A 408 30.05 1.59 4.04
N GLU A 409 28.89 1.62 3.42
CA GLU A 409 28.76 1.47 1.96
C GLU A 409 27.78 2.53 1.43
N GLN A 410 28.25 3.35 0.49
CA GLN A 410 27.43 4.31 -0.24
C GLN A 410 26.58 3.58 -1.28
N TYR A 411 25.37 4.05 -1.53
CA TYR A 411 24.54 3.55 -2.63
C TYR A 411 23.87 4.67 -3.42
N PRO A 412 23.67 4.48 -4.73
CA PRO A 412 22.99 5.48 -5.55
C PRO A 412 21.52 5.60 -5.15
N SER A 413 21.11 6.80 -4.76
CA SER A 413 19.74 7.07 -4.32
C SER A 413 19.17 8.29 -5.02
N ILE A 414 18.32 8.06 -6.02
CA ILE A 414 17.59 9.15 -6.71
C ILE A 414 16.82 10.03 -5.69
N LEU A 415 16.37 9.47 -4.56
CA LEU A 415 15.64 10.22 -3.54
C LEU A 415 16.51 11.22 -2.79
N TYR A 416 17.78 10.90 -2.57
CA TYR A 416 18.70 11.73 -1.79
C TYR A 416 19.63 12.53 -2.71
N ASP A 417 20.12 11.93 -3.80
CA ASP A 417 21.03 12.56 -4.76
C ASP A 417 20.38 13.81 -5.39
N LEU A 418 19.09 13.74 -5.75
CA LEU A 418 18.36 14.88 -6.33
C LEU A 418 18.12 16.04 -5.36
N VAL A 419 18.27 15.79 -4.06
CA VAL A 419 18.21 16.82 -3.03
C VAL A 419 19.59 17.16 -2.47
N GLY A 420 20.67 16.71 -3.11
CA GLY A 420 22.03 17.02 -2.69
C GLY A 420 22.45 16.27 -1.44
N LYS A 421 22.09 15.01 -1.34
CA LYS A 421 22.52 14.14 -0.25
C LYS A 421 23.00 12.80 -0.77
N ASP A 422 24.11 12.34 -0.21
CA ASP A 422 24.65 11.03 -0.47
C ASP A 422 24.11 10.04 0.56
N ALA A 423 23.67 8.87 0.09
CA ALA A 423 23.03 7.85 0.91
C ALA A 423 24.00 6.71 1.26
N TYR A 424 24.01 6.32 2.53
CA TYR A 424 24.92 5.31 3.07
C TYR A 424 24.16 4.29 3.91
N VAL A 425 24.71 3.09 3.99
CA VAL A 425 24.35 2.11 5.01
C VAL A 425 25.59 1.89 5.87
N GLY A 426 25.44 2.12 7.17
CA GLY A 426 26.48 1.91 8.17
C GLY A 426 26.09 0.83 9.17
N SER A 427 27.09 0.08 9.63
CA SER A 427 26.93 -0.87 10.72
C SER A 427 27.98 -0.66 11.81
N TRP A 428 27.57 -0.76 13.07
CA TRP A 428 28.43 -0.65 14.23
C TRP A 428 27.90 -1.53 15.36
N CYS A 429 28.76 -1.83 16.32
CA CYS A 429 28.37 -2.47 17.57
C CYS A 429 28.70 -1.56 18.74
N ILE A 430 27.87 -1.57 19.77
CA ILE A 430 28.15 -0.90 21.03
C ILE A 430 28.91 -1.93 21.88
N GLU A 431 30.21 -1.70 22.08
CA GLU A 431 30.97 -2.42 23.09
C GLU A 431 30.50 -1.97 24.48
N ASN A 432 30.42 -2.91 25.43
CA ASN A 432 30.14 -2.61 26.84
C ASN A 432 31.35 -1.98 27.50
#